data_AF-A0A8J2I0D7-F1
#
_entry.id   AF-A0A8J2I0D7-F1
#
_cell.length_a   1.000
_cell.length_b   1.000
_cell.length_c   1.000
_cell.angle_alpha   90.00
_cell.angle_beta   90.00
_cell.angle_gamma   90.00
#
_symmetry.space_group_name_H-M   'P 1'
#
loop_
_entity.id
_entity.type
_entity.pdbx_description
1 polymer ?
#
loop_
_entity_poly.entity_id
_entity_poly.type
_entity_poly.pdbx_seq_one_letter_code
_entity_poly.pdbx_strand_id
1 'polypeptide(L)'
;MQFTLLLTPLLAALALAAPADIDARQTGSLRVQLSNDAVDTAVQRNIPADGSRVSIRANFAGLGRPVRANRALIVGAGNGRCNIFSDAAGTKRVATIVAGGDDVDFGQTNLDNGVIVCQ
;
A
#
# COMPACT_ATOMS: atom_id res chain seq x y z
N MET A 1 -66.39 -27.23 13.65
CA MET A 1 -65.47 -26.84 12.56
C MET A 1 -64.39 -25.98 13.18
N GLN A 2 -63.14 -26.45 13.07
CA GLN A 2 -61.95 -25.97 13.75
C GLN A 2 -61.28 -24.89 12.90
N PHE A 3 -60.93 -23.74 13.46
CA PHE A 3 -60.03 -22.77 12.81
C PHE A 3 -58.88 -22.45 13.75
N THR A 4 -57.77 -23.14 13.52
CA THR A 4 -56.49 -22.94 14.20
C THR A 4 -55.72 -21.90 13.40
N LEU A 5 -55.54 -20.68 13.94
CA LEU A 5 -54.68 -19.67 13.35
C LEU A 5 -53.26 -19.85 13.89
N LEU A 6 -52.38 -20.36 13.03
CA LEU A 6 -50.93 -20.45 13.27
C LEU A 6 -50.30 -19.07 13.07
N LEU A 7 -49.89 -18.42 14.17
CA LEU A 7 -49.02 -17.24 14.13
C LEU A 7 -47.56 -17.70 14.03
N THR A 8 -46.98 -17.59 12.85
CA THR A 8 -45.53 -17.70 12.62
C THR A 8 -44.84 -16.38 12.99
N PRO A 9 -43.80 -16.37 13.85
CA PRO A 9 -42.98 -15.18 14.04
C PRO A 9 -42.03 -15.03 12.83
N LEU A 10 -42.22 -13.97 12.05
CA LEU A 10 -41.34 -13.60 10.96
C LEU A 10 -40.01 -13.08 11.53
N LEU A 11 -38.92 -13.73 11.12
CA LEU A 11 -37.52 -13.35 11.34
C LEU A 11 -37.27 -11.84 11.15
N ALA A 12 -36.74 -11.18 12.17
CA ALA A 12 -36.07 -9.89 12.06
C ALA A 12 -34.56 -10.09 12.26
N ALA A 13 -33.88 -10.60 11.22
CA ALA A 13 -32.43 -10.54 11.14
C ALA A 13 -32.05 -9.20 10.49
N LEU A 14 -31.96 -8.13 11.30
CA LEU A 14 -31.28 -6.92 10.86
C LEU A 14 -29.77 -7.23 10.88
N ALA A 15 -29.25 -7.60 9.71
CA ALA A 15 -27.83 -7.60 9.46
C ALA A 15 -27.28 -6.20 9.77
N LEU A 16 -26.40 -6.12 10.77
CA LEU A 16 -25.49 -5.00 10.96
C LEU A 16 -24.65 -4.86 9.68
N ALA A 17 -25.14 -4.09 8.72
CA ALA A 17 -24.26 -3.44 7.76
C ALA A 17 -23.58 -2.30 8.53
N ALA A 18 -22.49 -2.63 9.22
CA ALA A 18 -21.59 -1.60 9.74
C ALA A 18 -21.23 -0.69 8.55
N PRO A 19 -21.32 0.65 8.69
CA PRO A 19 -20.83 1.53 7.66
C PRO A 19 -19.36 1.18 7.45
N ALA A 20 -19.02 0.68 6.26
CA ALA A 20 -17.65 0.44 5.89
C ALA A 20 -16.94 1.79 5.96
N ASP A 21 -16.18 1.95 7.02
CA ASP A 21 -15.41 3.11 7.39
C ASP A 21 -14.55 3.54 6.18
N ILE A 22 -15.01 4.57 5.47
CA ILE A 22 -14.33 5.10 4.28
C ILE A 22 -12.94 5.61 4.71
N ASP A 23 -12.81 6.08 5.95
CA ASP A 23 -11.55 6.47 6.58
C ASP A 23 -10.60 5.27 6.73
N ALA A 24 -11.09 4.10 7.11
CA ALA A 24 -10.28 2.86 7.14
C ALA A 24 -9.82 2.41 5.74
N ARG A 25 -10.57 2.72 4.68
CA ARG A 25 -10.16 2.46 3.28
C ARG A 25 -9.13 3.47 2.75
N GLN A 26 -9.13 4.71 3.26
CA GLN A 26 -8.16 5.74 2.88
C GLN A 26 -6.86 5.71 3.72
N THR A 27 -6.87 4.98 4.84
CA THR A 27 -5.69 4.79 5.72
C THR A 27 -4.99 3.44 5.55
N GLY A 28 -5.60 2.46 4.86
CA GLY A 28 -5.03 1.11 4.73
C GLY A 28 -3.85 0.96 3.76
N SER A 29 -3.60 1.93 2.87
CA SER A 29 -2.50 1.86 1.90
C SER A 29 -1.96 3.23 1.52
N LEU A 30 -0.64 3.32 1.31
CA LEU A 30 0.04 4.51 0.80
C LEU A 30 0.36 4.35 -0.68
N ARG A 31 0.05 5.37 -1.49
CA ARG A 31 0.44 5.41 -2.90
C ARG A 31 1.90 5.82 -3.02
N VAL A 32 2.79 4.88 -3.27
CA VAL A 32 4.23 5.09 -3.38
C VAL A 32 4.64 5.19 -4.84
N GLN A 33 5.44 6.20 -5.18
CA GLN A 33 6.14 6.30 -6.45
C GLN A 33 7.61 5.94 -6.28
N LEU A 34 8.13 5.08 -7.16
CA LEU A 34 9.56 4.94 -7.41
C LEU A 34 9.89 5.50 -8.79
N SER A 35 11.00 6.22 -8.90
CA SER A 35 11.44 6.86 -10.14
C SER A 35 12.88 6.45 -10.48
N ASN A 36 13.15 6.28 -11.76
CA ASN A 36 14.46 6.06 -12.35
C ASN A 36 14.69 7.12 -13.41
N ASP A 37 15.40 8.17 -13.03
CA ASP A 37 15.62 9.35 -13.88
C ASP A 37 16.61 9.09 -15.00
N ALA A 38 17.48 8.10 -14.84
CA ALA A 38 18.42 7.73 -15.90
C ALA A 38 17.71 7.24 -17.18
N VAL A 39 16.42 6.90 -17.07
CA VAL A 39 15.58 6.43 -18.17
C VAL A 39 14.19 7.11 -18.16
N ASP A 40 14.07 8.25 -17.47
CA ASP A 40 12.84 9.06 -17.39
C ASP A 40 11.56 8.27 -17.08
N THR A 41 11.66 7.27 -16.18
CA THR A 41 10.54 6.37 -15.86
C THR A 41 10.13 6.48 -14.40
N ALA A 42 8.83 6.52 -14.12
CA ALA A 42 8.28 6.44 -12.78
C ALA A 42 7.12 5.45 -12.71
N VAL A 43 7.01 4.72 -11.59
CA VAL A 43 5.95 3.75 -11.36
C VAL A 43 5.33 3.99 -9.98
N GLN A 44 4.00 4.10 -9.95
CA GLN A 44 3.22 4.26 -8.73
C GLN A 44 2.50 2.96 -8.35
N ARG A 45 2.46 2.64 -7.06
CA ARG A 45 1.70 1.50 -6.51
C ARG A 45 1.10 1.83 -5.16
N ASN A 46 -0.05 1.25 -4.88
CA ASN A 46 -0.65 1.29 -3.55
C ASN A 46 0.00 0.18 -2.71
N ILE A 47 0.66 0.57 -1.63
CA ILE A 47 1.37 -0.33 -0.71
C ILE A 47 0.61 -0.34 0.61
N PRO A 48 0.20 -1.52 1.14
CA PRO A 48 -0.46 -1.60 2.44
C PRO A 48 0.36 -0.93 3.54
N ALA A 49 -0.32 -0.13 4.37
CA ALA A 49 0.28 0.59 5.50
C ALA A 49 0.15 -0.22 6.81
N ASP A 50 0.30 -1.54 6.72
CA ASP A 50 0.11 -2.49 7.82
C ASP A 50 1.44 -3.04 8.37
N GLY A 51 2.58 -2.51 7.91
CA GLY A 51 3.91 -2.99 8.26
C GLY A 51 4.36 -4.27 7.53
N SER A 52 3.57 -4.78 6.58
CA SER A 52 3.98 -5.91 5.74
C SER A 52 5.16 -5.57 4.83
N ARG A 53 5.98 -6.57 4.50
CA ARG A 53 7.06 -6.45 3.51
C ARG A 53 6.50 -6.69 2.12
N VAL A 54 6.55 -5.66 1.29
CA VAL A 54 6.08 -5.73 -0.10
C VAL A 54 7.26 -5.79 -1.06
N SER A 55 7.31 -6.83 -1.90
CA SER A 55 8.38 -7.01 -2.90
C SER A 55 8.38 -5.88 -3.93
N ILE A 56 9.52 -5.20 -4.09
CA ILE A 56 9.69 -4.15 -5.09
C ILE A 56 9.66 -4.74 -6.50
N ARG A 57 10.34 -5.87 -6.73
CA ARG A 57 10.36 -6.53 -8.04
C ARG A 57 8.99 -6.98 -8.53
N ALA A 58 8.11 -7.42 -7.63
CA ALA A 58 6.75 -7.81 -8.01
C ALA A 58 5.87 -6.61 -8.35
N ASN A 59 6.02 -5.51 -7.61
CA ASN A 59 5.10 -4.37 -7.69
C ASN A 59 5.57 -3.28 -8.66
N PHE A 60 6.86 -3.03 -8.78
CA PHE A 60 7.44 -1.93 -9.55
C PHE A 60 8.20 -2.39 -10.81
N ALA A 61 7.84 -3.56 -11.37
CA ALA A 61 8.48 -4.10 -12.57
C ALA A 61 8.44 -3.17 -13.81
N GLY A 62 7.57 -2.16 -13.82
CA GLY A 62 7.53 -1.13 -14.86
C GLY A 62 8.77 -0.24 -14.94
N LEU A 63 9.64 -0.25 -13.93
CA LEU A 63 10.96 0.40 -13.96
C LEU A 63 12.02 -0.43 -14.71
N GLY A 64 11.68 -1.64 -15.14
CA GLY A 64 12.58 -2.57 -15.82
C GLY A 64 13.00 -3.76 -14.95
N ARG A 65 13.82 -4.64 -15.55
CA ARG A 65 14.47 -5.76 -14.88
C ARG A 65 15.98 -5.73 -15.19
N PRO A 66 16.86 -5.51 -14.21
CA PRO A 66 16.57 -5.35 -12.77
C PRO A 66 15.80 -4.06 -12.46
N VAL A 67 15.00 -4.06 -11.38
CA VAL A 67 14.38 -2.82 -10.88
C VAL A 67 15.46 -1.91 -10.32
N ARG A 68 15.68 -0.76 -10.98
CA ARG A 68 16.55 0.31 -10.51
C ARG A 68 15.74 1.57 -10.29
N ALA A 69 16.07 2.32 -9.25
CA ALA A 69 15.46 3.60 -8.92
C ALA A 69 16.48 4.49 -8.20
N ASN A 70 16.26 5.79 -8.24
CA ASN A 70 17.06 6.78 -7.52
C ASN A 70 16.21 7.73 -6.67
N ARG A 71 14.89 7.80 -6.92
CA ARG A 71 14.00 8.68 -6.16
C ARG A 71 12.70 7.98 -5.75
N ALA A 72 12.16 8.34 -4.61
CA ALA A 72 10.86 7.88 -4.15
C ALA A 72 10.05 8.98 -3.46
N LEU A 73 8.72 8.89 -3.53
CA LEU A 73 7.82 9.74 -2.74
C LEU A 73 6.48 9.04 -2.47
N ILE A 74 5.76 9.50 -1.46
CA ILE A 74 4.36 9.12 -1.24
C ILE A 74 3.47 10.16 -1.94
N VAL A 75 2.70 9.72 -2.93
CA VAL A 75 1.91 10.59 -3.79
C VAL A 75 0.53 10.84 -3.19
N GLY A 76 0.34 12.03 -2.64
CA GLY A 76 -0.94 12.51 -2.12
C GLY A 76 -0.83 13.05 -0.70
N ALA A 77 -1.93 13.65 -0.24
CA ALA A 77 -2.08 14.07 1.14
C ALA A 77 -2.48 12.87 2.01
N GLY A 78 -1.90 12.75 3.20
CA GLY A 78 -2.19 11.68 4.14
C GLY A 78 -1.15 11.64 5.25
N ASN A 79 -1.31 10.69 6.16
CA ASN A 79 -0.34 10.39 7.20
C ASN A 79 0.27 9.01 6.92
N GLY A 80 1.55 8.86 7.25
CA GLY A 80 2.25 7.59 7.15
C GLY A 80 3.65 7.73 6.58
N ARG A 81 4.40 6.65 6.61
CA ARG A 81 5.78 6.57 6.14
C ARG A 81 6.04 5.22 5.49
N CYS A 82 6.97 5.19 4.55
CA CYS A 82 7.48 3.95 4.00
C CYS A 82 9.00 3.89 4.13
N ASN A 83 9.51 2.74 4.53
CA ASN A 83 10.93 2.42 4.48
C ASN A 83 11.20 1.53 3.27
N ILE A 84 12.20 1.90 2.47
CA ILE A 84 12.63 1.19 1.28
C ILE A 84 13.94 0.48 1.60
N PHE A 85 14.01 -0.82 1.31
CA PHE A 85 15.18 -1.65 1.55
C PHE A 85 15.65 -2.29 0.25
N SER A 86 16.97 -2.43 0.07
CA SER A 86 17.56 -3.05 -1.12
C SER A 86 17.61 -4.59 -1.05
N ASP A 87 17.29 -5.16 0.11
CA ASP A 87 17.28 -6.61 0.38
C ASP A 87 15.92 -7.08 0.89
N ALA A 88 15.62 -8.36 0.65
CA ALA A 88 14.35 -8.97 1.03
C ALA A 88 14.15 -9.10 2.54
N ALA A 89 15.23 -9.14 3.33
CA ALA A 89 15.15 -9.22 4.78
C ALA A 89 14.78 -7.89 5.44
N GLY A 90 14.86 -6.78 4.71
CA GLY A 90 14.57 -5.44 5.24
C GLY A 90 15.65 -4.94 6.19
N THR A 91 16.91 -5.21 5.87
CA THR A 91 18.06 -4.86 6.74
C THR A 91 18.89 -3.71 6.20
N LYS A 92 18.97 -3.57 4.88
CA LYS A 92 19.73 -2.53 4.15
C LYS A 92 18.77 -1.44 3.68
N ARG A 93 18.41 -0.56 4.61
CA ARG A 93 17.53 0.59 4.32
C ARG A 93 18.24 1.56 3.38
N VAL A 94 17.54 1.93 2.32
CA VAL A 94 18.00 2.86 1.28
C VAL A 94 17.37 4.23 1.48
N ALA A 95 16.08 4.27 1.83
CA ALA A 95 15.36 5.52 2.02
C ALA A 95 14.20 5.36 3.02
N THR A 96 13.79 6.48 3.59
CA THR A 96 12.52 6.64 4.32
C THR A 96 11.77 7.81 3.70
N ILE A 97 10.54 7.58 3.27
CA ILE A 97 9.66 8.59 2.68
C ILE A 97 8.45 8.80 3.60
N VAL A 98 7.94 10.02 3.68
CA VAL A 98 6.83 10.40 4.57
C VAL A 98 5.73 11.06 3.74
N ALA A 99 4.46 10.74 4.06
CA ALA A 99 3.31 11.32 3.39
C ALA A 99 3.28 12.85 3.61
N GLY A 100 2.99 13.60 2.55
CA GLY A 100 3.06 15.06 2.54
C GLY A 100 4.47 15.66 2.57
N GLY A 101 5.52 14.82 2.57
CA GLY A 101 6.90 15.27 2.42
C GLY A 101 7.34 15.42 0.96
N ASP A 102 8.52 16.00 0.78
CA ASP A 102 9.20 16.05 -0.51
C ASP A 102 9.65 14.65 -0.95
N ASP A 103 10.02 14.54 -2.22
CA ASP A 103 10.67 13.34 -2.71
C ASP A 103 12.06 13.14 -2.08
N VAL A 104 12.46 11.88 -1.98
CA VAL A 104 13.75 11.48 -1.43
C VAL A 104 14.60 10.88 -2.55
N ASP A 105 15.70 11.55 -2.87
CA ASP A 105 16.78 11.03 -3.69
C ASP A 105 17.72 10.19 -2.82
N PHE A 106 17.99 8.96 -3.26
CA PHE A 106 18.87 8.00 -2.59
C PHE A 106 19.97 7.47 -3.52
N GLY A 107 20.17 8.11 -4.68
CA GLY A 107 21.12 7.68 -5.69
C GLY A 107 20.70 6.40 -6.40
N GLN A 108 21.27 6.16 -7.58
CA GLN A 108 20.90 5.03 -8.43
C GLN A 108 21.17 3.70 -7.72
N THR A 109 20.09 3.00 -7.36
CA THR A 109 20.13 1.80 -6.51
C THR A 109 19.39 0.64 -7.17
N ASN A 110 19.98 -0.56 -7.08
CA ASN A 110 19.31 -1.79 -7.47
C ASN A 110 18.36 -2.26 -6.37
N LEU A 111 17.06 -2.29 -6.65
CA LEU A 111 15.99 -2.68 -5.73
C LEU A 111 15.30 -3.98 -6.18
N ASP A 112 15.90 -4.73 -7.10
CA ASP A 112 15.32 -5.93 -7.68
C ASP A 112 15.12 -7.09 -6.66
N ASN A 113 15.85 -7.08 -5.54
CA ASN A 113 15.61 -7.96 -4.40
C ASN A 113 15.07 -7.20 -3.17
N GLY A 114 14.66 -5.94 -3.37
CA GLY A 114 14.26 -5.05 -2.28
C GLY A 114 12.81 -5.20 -1.86
N VAL A 115 12.50 -4.64 -0.69
CA VAL A 115 11.14 -4.57 -0.13
C VAL A 115 10.81 -3.14 0.32
N ILE A 116 9.53 -2.81 0.30
CA ILE A 116 8.97 -1.59 0.91
C ILE A 116 8.09 -2.02 2.08
N VAL A 117 8.20 -1.28 3.18
CA VAL A 117 7.38 -1.45 4.38
C VAL A 117 6.75 -0.11 4.73
N CYS A 118 5.42 -0.04 4.75
CA CYS A 118 4.68 1.19 5.03
C CYS A 118 3.86 1.08 6.32
N GLN A 119 3.68 2.22 7.02
CA GLN A 119 2.97 2.38 8.29
C GLN A 119 2.34 3.76 8.40
#